data_AF-A0A219AKW8-F1
#
_entry.id   AF-A0A219AKW8-F1
#
_cell.length_a   1.000
_cell.length_b   1.000
_cell.length_c   1.000
_cell.angle_alpha   90.00
_cell.angle_beta   90.00
_cell.angle_gamma   90.00
#
_symmetry.space_group_name_H-M   'P 1'
#
loop_
_entity.id
_entity.type
_entity.pdbx_description
1 polymer ?
#
loop_
_entity_poly.entity_id
_entity_poly.type
_entity_poly.pdbx_seq_one_letter_code
_entity_poly.pdbx_strand_id
1 'polypeptide(L)'
;IPMEGVERFQNQLEIVDLIDTEDGGAITSKVKECIEKDPGAFEEEALVVEVSDDDDEEDSGEEIKVVSPETALIEARMRNIESEINMIGAIQKNLSGNYAGKVQGIMVGLVFIIIILSLFLFF
;
A
#
# COMPACT_ATOMS: atom_id res chain seq x y z
N ILE A 1 2.22 -0.98 -25.40
CA ILE A 1 1.33 -1.98 -26.06
C ILE A 1 0.73 -1.37 -27.33
N PRO A 2 0.88 -2.02 -28.50
CA PRO A 2 0.30 -1.57 -29.77
C PRO A 2 -1.23 -1.73 -29.78
N MET A 3 -1.93 -0.89 -30.57
CA MET A 3 -3.40 -0.84 -30.61
C MET A 3 -4.04 -2.17 -31.05
N GLU A 4 -3.40 -2.87 -31.98
CA GLU A 4 -3.82 -4.21 -32.42
C GLU A 4 -3.93 -5.20 -31.25
N GLY A 5 -3.00 -5.16 -30.29
CA GLY A 5 -3.06 -6.00 -29.10
C GLY A 5 -4.25 -5.68 -28.18
N VAL A 6 -4.65 -4.41 -28.13
CA VAL A 6 -5.82 -3.97 -27.35
C VAL A 6 -7.12 -4.45 -28.00
N GLU A 7 -7.25 -4.27 -29.32
CA GLU A 7 -8.42 -4.75 -30.07
C GLU A 7 -8.54 -6.27 -30.00
N ARG A 8 -7.43 -7.00 -30.13
CA ARG A 8 -7.40 -8.46 -29.97
C ARG A 8 -7.89 -8.88 -28.59
N PHE A 9 -7.43 -8.23 -27.52
CA PHE A 9 -7.86 -8.51 -26.15
C PHE A 9 -9.37 -8.29 -25.96
N GLN A 10 -9.91 -7.18 -26.48
CA GLN A 10 -11.33 -6.83 -26.36
C GLN A 10 -12.26 -7.81 -27.09
N ASN A 11 -11.82 -8.36 -28.22
CA ASN A 11 -12.62 -9.29 -29.00
C ASN A 11 -12.51 -10.74 -28.51
N GLN A 12 -11.39 -11.10 -27.86
CA GLN A 12 -11.09 -12.47 -27.48
C GLN A 12 -11.75 -12.90 -26.14
N LEU A 13 -11.98 -11.96 -25.22
CA LEU A 13 -12.40 -12.28 -23.85
C LEU A 13 -13.68 -11.56 -23.43
N GLU A 14 -14.42 -12.20 -22.54
CA GLU A 14 -15.48 -11.56 -21.75
C GLU A 14 -14.96 -11.28 -20.34
N ILE A 15 -15.27 -10.10 -19.79
CA ILE A 15 -14.87 -9.73 -18.44
C ILE A 15 -15.97 -10.09 -17.44
N VAL A 16 -15.60 -10.90 -16.45
CA VAL A 16 -16.46 -11.21 -15.29
C VAL A 16 -15.93 -10.42 -14.09
N ASP A 17 -16.74 -9.50 -13.59
CA ASP A 17 -16.38 -8.67 -12.44
C ASP A 17 -16.60 -9.43 -11.13
N LEU A 18 -15.50 -9.61 -10.38
CA LEU A 18 -15.45 -10.14 -9.02
C LEU A 18 -14.56 -9.26 -8.13
N ILE A 19 -14.45 -7.97 -8.43
CA ILE A 19 -13.68 -7.02 -7.61
C ILE A 19 -14.21 -7.05 -6.17
N ASP A 20 -13.30 -7.05 -5.20
CA ASP A 20 -13.56 -7.12 -3.77
C ASP A 20 -14.32 -8.39 -3.30
N THR A 21 -14.34 -9.47 -4.09
CA THR A 21 -14.92 -10.77 -3.70
C THR A 21 -13.82 -11.78 -3.34
N GLU A 22 -13.70 -12.12 -2.05
CA GLU A 22 -12.73 -13.11 -1.55
C GLU A 22 -13.37 -14.48 -1.23
N ASP A 23 -14.69 -14.63 -1.43
CA ASP A 23 -15.39 -15.88 -1.15
C ASP A 23 -14.99 -16.97 -2.17
N GLY A 24 -14.28 -18.00 -1.70
CA GLY A 24 -13.83 -19.09 -2.55
C GLY A 24 -14.96 -19.88 -3.20
N GLY A 25 -16.14 -19.92 -2.58
CA GLY A 25 -17.34 -20.54 -3.15
C GLY A 25 -17.83 -19.81 -4.39
N ALA A 26 -17.99 -18.48 -4.29
CA ALA A 26 -18.41 -17.61 -5.38
C ALA A 26 -17.44 -17.66 -6.56
N ILE A 27 -16.13 -17.57 -6.30
CA ILE A 27 -15.08 -17.63 -7.34
C ILE A 27 -15.13 -18.99 -8.05
N THR A 28 -15.14 -20.09 -7.28
CA THR A 28 -15.18 -21.46 -7.86
C THR A 28 -16.45 -21.68 -8.68
N SER A 29 -17.59 -21.17 -8.20
CA SER A 29 -18.86 -21.27 -8.93
C SER A 29 -18.80 -20.52 -10.26
N LYS A 30 -18.21 -19.32 -10.29
CA LYS A 30 -18.07 -18.53 -11.51
C LYS A 30 -17.09 -19.15 -12.50
N VAL A 31 -15.98 -19.71 -12.02
CA VAL A 31 -15.05 -20.46 -12.87
C VAL A 31 -15.75 -21.66 -13.54
N LYS A 32 -16.57 -22.41 -12.79
CA LYS A 32 -17.35 -23.52 -13.38
C LYS A 32 -18.34 -23.05 -14.44
N GLU A 33 -19.02 -21.94 -14.20
CA GLU A 33 -19.91 -21.34 -15.21
C GLU A 33 -19.17 -20.96 -16.49
N CYS A 34 -17.96 -20.39 -16.40
CA CYS A 34 -17.15 -20.07 -17.57
C CYS A 34 -16.71 -21.33 -18.33
N ILE A 35 -16.38 -22.42 -17.63
CA ILE A 35 -16.04 -23.71 -18.25
C ILE A 35 -17.26 -24.31 -18.96
N GLU A 36 -18.44 -24.23 -18.36
CA GLU A 36 -19.68 -24.75 -18.96
C GLU A 36 -20.10 -23.97 -20.22
N LYS A 37 -19.73 -22.68 -20.29
CA LYS A 37 -20.02 -21.79 -21.42
C LYS A 37 -18.83 -21.62 -22.38
N ASP A 38 -17.84 -22.52 -22.34
CA ASP A 38 -16.64 -22.42 -23.17
C ASP A 38 -16.99 -22.38 -24.68
N PRO A 39 -16.77 -21.24 -25.38
CA PRO A 39 -17.00 -21.13 -26.82
C PRO A 39 -15.90 -21.78 -27.66
N GLY A 40 -14.84 -22.30 -27.02
CA GLY A 40 -13.66 -22.83 -27.68
C GLY A 40 -12.59 -21.77 -27.93
N ALA A 41 -11.51 -22.18 -28.61
CA ALA A 41 -10.42 -21.28 -28.95
C ALA A 41 -10.86 -20.21 -29.95
N PHE A 42 -10.39 -18.98 -29.76
CA PHE A 42 -10.62 -17.87 -30.68
C PHE A 42 -10.03 -18.16 -32.07
N GLU A 43 -10.76 -17.81 -33.13
CA GLU A 43 -10.48 -18.22 -34.53
C GLU A 43 -9.32 -17.45 -35.20
N GLU A 44 -8.29 -17.08 -34.45
CA GLU A 44 -7.12 -16.39 -34.99
C GLU A 44 -5.82 -16.99 -34.42
N GLU A 45 -4.73 -16.86 -35.17
CA GLU A 45 -3.41 -17.29 -34.70
C GLU A 45 -2.97 -16.51 -33.47
N ALA A 46 -2.01 -17.06 -32.72
CA ALA A 46 -1.46 -16.43 -31.53
C ALA A 46 -0.78 -15.10 -31.91
N LEU A 47 -1.27 -13.99 -31.34
CA LEU A 47 -0.65 -12.69 -31.49
C LEU A 47 0.50 -12.56 -30.49
N VAL A 48 1.74 -12.41 -31.00
CA VAL A 48 2.92 -12.12 -30.18
C VAL A 48 3.16 -10.62 -30.19
N VAL A 49 3.01 -9.98 -29.03
CA VAL A 49 3.26 -8.55 -28.84
C VAL A 49 4.62 -8.39 -28.17
N GLU A 50 5.57 -7.76 -28.85
CA GLU A 50 6.81 -7.31 -28.23
C GLU A 50 6.51 -6.15 -27.28
N VAL A 51 6.91 -6.31 -26.03
CA VAL A 51 6.89 -5.24 -25.03
C VAL A 51 8.32 -4.71 -24.98
N SER A 52 8.54 -3.47 -25.43
CA SER A 52 9.84 -2.83 -25.30
C SER A 52 9.98 -2.25 -23.90
N ASP A 53 11.07 -2.60 -23.22
CA ASP A 53 11.50 -2.01 -21.95
C ASP A 53 12.18 -0.65 -22.21
N ASP A 54 11.53 0.26 -22.94
CA ASP A 54 12.06 1.61 -23.21
C ASP A 54 11.88 2.57 -22.01
N ASP A 55 11.74 2.02 -20.81
CA ASP A 55 11.89 2.73 -19.55
C ASP A 55 13.21 2.29 -18.93
N ASP A 56 14.26 3.10 -19.12
CA ASP A 56 15.50 3.13 -18.32
C ASP A 56 15.22 3.53 -16.85
N GLU A 57 14.18 2.98 -16.24
CA GLU A 57 14.06 2.85 -14.79
C GLU A 57 14.23 1.37 -14.48
N GLU A 58 15.00 1.06 -13.45
CA GLU A 58 15.30 -0.30 -13.00
C GLU A 58 14.01 -1.09 -12.66
N ASP A 59 13.28 -1.57 -13.67
CA ASP A 59 12.49 -2.77 -13.52
C ASP A 59 13.49 -3.91 -13.59
N SER A 60 14.11 -4.16 -12.44
CA SER A 60 14.78 -5.42 -12.17
C SER A 60 13.72 -6.49 -12.34
N GLY A 61 13.52 -6.95 -13.58
CA GLY A 61 12.43 -7.83 -13.97
C GLY A 61 12.21 -8.82 -12.86
N GLU A 62 11.13 -8.60 -12.11
CA GLU A 62 10.96 -9.23 -10.82
C GLU A 62 10.73 -10.70 -11.13
N GLU A 63 11.82 -11.45 -11.12
CA GLU A 63 11.86 -12.90 -11.10
C GLU A 63 10.80 -13.25 -10.07
N ILE A 64 9.63 -13.71 -10.53
CA ILE A 64 8.48 -13.96 -9.66
C ILE A 64 8.97 -14.97 -8.64
N LYS A 65 9.48 -14.47 -7.52
CA LYS A 65 9.90 -15.30 -6.41
C LYS A 65 8.61 -15.96 -6.01
N VAL A 66 8.51 -17.25 -6.27
CA VAL A 66 7.37 -18.04 -5.85
C VAL A 66 7.45 -18.03 -4.32
N VAL A 67 6.87 -17.00 -3.71
CA VAL A 67 6.85 -16.83 -2.28
C VAL A 67 5.91 -17.92 -1.79
N SER A 68 6.48 -18.95 -1.18
CA SER A 68 5.71 -19.99 -0.50
C SER A 68 4.68 -19.31 0.42
N PRO A 69 3.45 -19.83 0.55
CA PRO A 69 2.41 -19.22 1.41
C PRO A 69 2.90 -18.97 2.85
N GLU A 70 3.85 -19.78 3.34
CA GLU A 70 4.50 -19.57 4.64
C GLU A 70 5.37 -18.31 4.67
N THR A 71 6.14 -18.05 3.61
CA THR A 71 6.98 -16.85 3.50
C THR A 71 6.15 -15.58 3.29
N ALA A 72 5.04 -15.66 2.55
CA ALA A 72 4.12 -14.54 2.36
C ALA A 72 3.43 -14.16 3.69
N LEU A 73 3.08 -15.16 4.51
CA LEU A 73 2.52 -14.94 5.84
C LEU A 73 3.54 -14.27 6.78
N ILE A 74 4.80 -14.66 6.71
CA ILE A 74 5.89 -14.05 7.49
C ILE A 74 6.10 -12.59 7.06
N GLU A 75 6.09 -12.31 5.76
CA GLU A 75 6.23 -10.96 5.22
C GLU A 75 5.06 -10.05 5.62
N ALA A 76 3.82 -10.55 5.53
CA ALA A 76 2.64 -9.82 5.99
C ALA A 76 2.72 -9.49 7.50
N ARG A 77 3.21 -10.42 8.32
CA ARG A 77 3.45 -10.17 9.75
C ARG A 77 4.57 -9.16 9.98
N MET A 78 5.66 -9.22 9.22
CA MET A 78 6.73 -8.22 9.30
C MET A 78 6.23 -6.82 8.94
N ARG A 79 5.43 -6.69 7.87
CA ARG A 79 4.83 -5.41 7.47
C ARG A 79 3.90 -4.84 8.55
N ASN A 80 3.10 -5.69 9.21
CA ASN A 80 2.30 -5.27 10.35
C ASN A 80 3.17 -4.77 11.52
N ILE A 81 4.23 -5.50 11.87
CA ILE A 81 5.17 -5.09 12.93
C ILE A 81 5.84 -3.75 12.59
N GLU A 82 6.27 -3.55 11.34
CA GLU A 82 6.87 -2.30 10.90
C GLU A 82 5.90 -1.12 11.05
N SER A 83 4.63 -1.32 10.67
CA SER A 83 3.59 -0.31 10.85
C SER A 83 3.37 0.02 12.34
N GLU A 84 3.35 -0.97 13.22
CA GLU A 84 3.24 -0.76 14.66
C GLU A 84 4.44 0.00 15.23
N ILE A 85 5.66 -0.34 14.80
CA ILE A 85 6.89 0.37 15.21
C ILE A 85 6.84 1.84 14.77
N ASN A 86 6.44 2.10 13.53
CA ASN A 86 6.29 3.46 13.02
C ASN A 86 5.25 4.25 13.80
N MET A 87 4.14 3.61 14.17
CA MET A 87 3.10 4.22 14.99
C MET A 87 3.60 4.55 16.41
N ILE A 88 4.34 3.65 17.04
CA ILE A 88 4.97 3.89 18.35
C ILE A 88 5.98 5.04 18.24
N GLY A 89 6.80 5.08 17.20
CA GLY A 89 7.73 6.18 16.95
C GLY A 89 7.02 7.54 16.79
N ALA A 90 5.91 7.56 16.06
CA ALA A 90 5.08 8.77 15.91
C ALA A 90 4.49 9.22 17.26
N ILE A 91 3.98 8.28 18.07
CA ILE A 91 3.48 8.55 19.41
C ILE A 91 4.61 9.10 20.30
N GLN A 92 5.79 8.46 20.30
CA GLN A 92 6.93 8.90 21.10
C GLN A 92 7.41 10.29 20.70
N LYS A 93 7.43 10.61 19.40
CA LYS A 93 7.73 11.96 18.89
C LYS A 93 6.68 12.99 19.31
N ASN A 94 5.40 12.62 19.28
CA ASN A 94 4.34 13.51 19.74
C ASN A 94 4.43 13.75 21.27
N LEU A 95 4.67 12.68 22.04
CA LEU A 95 4.91 12.79 23.48
C LEU A 95 6.16 13.64 23.78
N SER A 96 7.29 13.44 23.11
CA SER A 96 8.50 14.24 23.34
C SER A 96 8.27 15.72 23.01
N GLY A 97 7.52 16.03 21.95
CA GLY A 97 7.08 17.39 21.64
C GLY A 97 6.18 17.99 22.73
N ASN A 98 5.22 17.22 23.25
CA ASN A 98 4.33 17.67 24.31
C ASN A 98 5.06 17.85 25.66
N TYR A 99 6.00 16.95 26.01
CA TYR A 99 6.83 17.10 27.21
C TYR A 99 7.77 18.32 27.10
N ALA A 100 8.41 18.54 25.95
CA ALA A 100 9.22 19.72 25.72
C ALA A 100 8.39 21.01 25.84
N GLY A 101 7.18 21.03 25.25
CA GLY A 101 6.26 22.16 25.36
C GLY A 101 5.82 22.44 26.80
N LYS A 102 5.50 21.41 27.59
CA LYS A 102 5.14 21.55 29.01
C LYS A 102 6.29 22.13 29.84
N VAL A 103 7.51 21.63 29.66
CA VAL A 103 8.69 22.12 30.38
C VAL A 103 8.99 23.57 30.00
N GLN A 104 8.92 23.91 28.72
CA GLN A 104 9.13 25.28 28.24
C GLN A 104 8.07 26.25 28.79
N GLY A 105 6.80 25.84 28.84
CA GLY A 105 5.72 26.65 29.42
C GLY A 105 5.94 26.96 30.90
N ILE A 106 6.38 25.98 31.69
CA ILE A 106 6.72 26.19 33.11
C ILE A 106 7.89 27.17 33.26
N MET A 107 8.93 27.03 32.42
CA MET A 107 10.09 27.92 32.46
C MET A 107 9.72 29.38 32.14
N VAL A 108 8.90 29.62 31.11
CA VAL A 108 8.43 30.96 30.77
C VAL A 108 7.56 31.54 31.88
N GLY A 109 6.67 30.73 32.47
CA GLY A 109 5.83 31.15 33.60
C GLY A 109 6.63 31.57 34.83
N LEU A 110 7.67 30.81 35.19
CA LEU A 110 8.55 31.15 36.31
C LEU A 110 9.30 32.47 36.09
N VAL A 111 9.84 32.67 34.88
CA VAL A 111 10.53 33.93 34.54
C VAL A 111 9.56 35.11 34.62
N PHE A 112 8.34 34.94 34.11
CA PHE A 112 7.33 36.00 34.13
C PHE A 112 6.93 36.40 35.56
N ILE A 113 6.76 35.42 36.45
CA ILE A 113 6.47 35.65 37.87
C ILE A 113 7.63 36.41 38.54
N ILE A 114 8.88 36.04 38.29
CA ILE A 114 10.05 36.72 38.86
C ILE A 114 10.11 38.18 38.39
N ILE A 115 9.82 38.46 37.12
CA ILE A 115 9.79 39.82 36.57
C ILE A 115 8.72 40.67 37.27
N ILE A 116 7.50 40.14 37.40
CA ILE A 116 6.40 40.84 38.08
C ILE A 116 6.74 41.09 39.56
N LEU A 117 7.25 40.08 40.26
CA LEU A 117 7.66 40.22 41.66
C LEU A 117 8.76 41.26 41.84
N SER A 118 9.76 41.27 40.96
CA SER A 118 10.83 42.26 40.98
C SER A 118 10.28 43.67 40.78
N LEU A 119 9.37 43.85 39.81
CA LEU A 119 8.73 45.14 39.57
C LEU A 119 7.94 45.62 40.79
N PHE A 120 7.22 44.73 41.48
CA PHE A 120 6.46 45.06 42.68
C PHE A 120 7.33 45.33 43.93
N LEU A 121 8.57 44.82 43.95
CA LEU A 121 9.49 44.99 45.08
C LEU A 121 10.35 46.25 44.93
N PHE A 122 10.63 46.67 43.69
CA PHE A 122 11.45 47.84 43.38
C PHE A 122 10.67 49.13 43.03
N PHE A 123 9.37 49.03 42.72
CA PHE A 123 8.45 50.17 42.53
C PHE A 123 7.35 50.15 43.58
#